data_AF-A0A2N0VEG5-F1
#
_entry.id   AF-A0A2N0VEG5-F1
#
_cell.length_a   1.000
_cell.length_b   1.000
_cell.length_c   1.000
_cell.angle_alpha   90.00
_cell.angle_beta   90.00
_cell.angle_gamma   90.00
#
_symmetry.space_group_name_H-M   'P 1'
#
loop_
_entity.id
_entity.type
_entity.pdbx_description
1 polymer ?
#
loop_
_entity_poly.entity_id
_entity_poly.type
_entity_poly.pdbx_seq_one_letter_code
_entity_poly.pdbx_strand_id
1 'polypeptide(L)'
;MSSNKNNLKNSLRNSEPDPLDDYLDRAEKRTSIKQEEPEIPKPRKNYFGIIVLIVVGFFLLRGVSGISFNPISSIFQTVTTSQPSEDLLNRMNNRMVEMGYAGLNHDDLRDLRSKGVTATYISNVRALGFTDLTLDEAVSLAQADASSAFIAMMIELGYEPTVEDLVNLRSAGVTAFYTSNIHDLGYRDVTMEQLIRMQRIGVTTALIERLQEENGEDIPLEDIIRYRISNQ
;
A
#
# COMPACT_ATOMS: atom_id res chain seq x y z
N MET A 1 58.06 58.36 -3.17
CA MET A 1 58.12 59.26 -2.00
C MET A 1 56.88 60.14 -1.97
N SER A 2 56.42 60.42 -0.76
CA SER A 2 55.41 61.39 -0.33
C SER A 2 53.92 61.00 -0.32
N SER A 3 53.54 60.68 0.91
CA SER A 3 52.22 60.65 1.55
C SER A 3 51.38 61.93 1.32
N ASN A 4 50.05 61.79 1.23
CA ASN A 4 49.13 62.84 1.68
C ASN A 4 48.00 62.21 2.52
N LYS A 5 48.15 62.34 3.84
CA LYS A 5 47.22 61.92 4.90
C LYS A 5 46.11 62.97 5.04
N ASN A 6 45.05 62.89 4.26
CA ASN A 6 43.85 63.71 4.50
C ASN A 6 42.61 62.92 4.09
N ASN A 7 42.03 62.14 5.00
CA ASN A 7 40.59 61.78 5.00
C ASN A 7 40.16 60.93 6.21
N LEU A 8 40.81 61.05 7.37
CA LEU A 8 40.45 60.30 8.60
C LEU A 8 39.28 60.91 9.40
N LYS A 9 38.46 61.79 8.83
CA LYS A 9 37.32 62.41 9.56
C LYS A 9 35.92 62.07 9.04
N ASN A 10 35.80 61.22 8.00
CA ASN A 10 34.48 60.85 7.45
C ASN A 10 34.05 59.39 7.72
N SER A 11 34.77 58.63 8.55
CA SER A 11 34.47 57.20 8.77
C SER A 11 33.57 56.88 9.97
N LEU A 12 32.82 57.83 10.53
CA LEU A 12 31.91 57.56 11.68
C LEU A 12 30.47 57.99 11.46
N ARG A 13 30.03 58.12 10.21
CA ARG A 13 28.62 58.40 9.91
C ARG A 13 28.18 57.59 8.70
N ASN A 14 28.08 56.28 8.91
CA ASN A 14 27.30 55.29 8.17
C ASN A 14 27.55 53.94 8.88
N SER A 15 27.15 53.85 10.14
CA SER A 15 27.04 52.57 10.84
C SER A 15 25.83 51.85 10.25
N GLU A 16 26.09 50.73 9.58
CA GLU A 16 25.06 49.75 9.17
C GLU A 16 24.10 49.51 10.34
N PRO A 17 22.79 49.31 10.07
CA PRO A 17 21.84 48.93 11.12
C PRO A 17 22.39 47.69 11.83
N ASP A 18 22.50 47.74 13.16
CA ASP A 18 22.94 46.59 13.94
C ASP A 18 21.97 45.43 13.63
N PRO A 19 22.45 44.29 13.11
CA PRO A 19 21.58 43.16 12.80
C PRO A 19 20.78 42.71 14.02
N LEU A 20 21.27 42.99 15.24
CA LEU A 20 20.57 42.69 16.48
C LEU A 20 19.25 43.48 16.62
N ASP A 21 19.15 44.70 16.10
CA ASP A 21 17.92 45.50 16.17
C ASP A 21 16.79 44.89 15.30
N ASP A 22 17.13 44.35 14.12
CA ASP A 22 16.16 43.63 13.25
C ASP A 22 15.72 42.29 13.89
N TYR A 23 16.60 41.64 14.66
CA TYR A 23 16.22 40.46 15.43
C TYR A 23 15.32 40.80 16.61
N LEU A 24 15.58 41.89 17.32
CA LEU A 24 14.77 42.31 18.48
C LEU A 24 13.39 42.82 18.05
N ASP A 25 13.29 43.59 16.97
CA ASP A 25 12.00 44.00 16.39
C ASP A 25 11.17 42.78 15.93
N ARG A 26 11.81 41.78 15.30
CA ARG A 26 11.16 40.51 14.94
C ARG A 26 10.78 39.66 16.15
N ALA A 27 11.60 39.65 17.20
CA ALA A 27 11.31 38.90 18.41
C ALA A 27 10.13 39.53 19.16
N GLU A 28 10.09 40.86 19.28
CA GLU A 28 9.04 41.61 19.94
C GLU A 28 7.70 41.48 19.20
N LYS A 29 7.75 41.47 17.86
CA LYS A 29 6.60 41.18 16.97
C LYS A 29 6.14 39.72 17.02
N ARG A 30 6.99 38.79 17.46
CA ARG A 30 6.62 37.38 17.70
C ARG A 30 6.06 37.14 19.09
N THR A 31 6.50 37.86 20.11
CA THR A 31 5.99 37.75 21.50
C THR A 31 4.64 38.42 21.71
N SER A 32 4.21 39.31 20.82
CA SER A 32 2.85 39.89 20.81
C SER A 32 1.86 39.12 19.93
N ILE A 33 2.30 38.05 19.24
CA ILE A 33 1.42 37.05 18.64
C ILE A 33 1.01 36.10 19.76
N LYS A 34 -0.08 36.50 20.38
CA LYS A 34 -0.88 35.75 21.35
C LYS A 34 -1.02 34.28 20.92
N GLN A 35 -0.69 33.43 21.88
CA GLN A 35 -0.98 32.01 21.99
C GLN A 35 -2.39 31.68 21.45
N GLU A 36 -2.47 31.11 20.25
CA GLU A 36 -3.65 30.41 19.73
C GLU A 36 -3.23 28.96 19.43
N GLU A 37 -3.78 28.05 20.24
CA GLU A 37 -3.70 26.60 20.10
C GLU A 37 -4.21 26.18 18.72
N PRO A 38 -3.60 25.19 18.02
CA PRO A 38 -4.05 24.81 16.69
C PRO A 38 -5.44 24.17 16.78
N GLU A 39 -6.49 24.95 16.48
CA GLU A 39 -7.82 24.39 16.23
C GLU A 39 -7.72 23.45 15.02
N ILE A 40 -7.92 22.15 15.26
CA ILE A 40 -8.18 21.17 14.21
C ILE A 40 -9.26 21.74 13.28
N PRO A 41 -9.04 21.85 11.96
CA PRO A 41 -10.06 22.36 11.06
C PRO A 41 -11.29 21.45 11.18
N LYS A 42 -12.33 21.94 11.85
CA LYS A 42 -13.62 21.24 11.94
C LYS A 42 -14.06 20.95 10.51
N PRO A 43 -14.48 19.71 10.18
CA PRO A 43 -14.92 19.38 8.85
C PRO A 43 -15.95 20.43 8.44
N ARG A 44 -15.79 21.05 7.28
CA ARG A 44 -16.82 21.94 6.72
C ARG A 44 -18.08 21.11 6.62
N LYS A 45 -18.95 21.20 7.63
CA LYS A 45 -20.22 20.51 7.61
C LYS A 45 -20.96 21.17 6.46
N ASN A 46 -21.20 20.40 5.40
CA ASN A 46 -22.06 20.84 4.32
C ASN A 46 -23.49 20.89 4.87
N TYR A 47 -23.76 21.94 5.62
CA TYR A 47 -25.06 22.22 6.21
C TYR A 47 -26.11 22.43 5.14
N PHE A 48 -25.79 22.44 3.85
CA PHE A 48 -26.78 22.53 2.78
C PHE A 48 -27.86 21.45 2.93
N GLY A 49 -27.47 20.19 3.17
CA GLY A 49 -28.43 19.11 3.43
C GLY A 49 -29.22 19.31 4.72
N ILE A 50 -28.55 19.75 5.79
CA ILE A 50 -29.16 19.98 7.10
C ILE A 50 -30.11 21.19 7.08
N ILE A 51 -29.75 22.27 6.38
CA ILE A 51 -30.54 23.48 6.18
C ILE A 51 -31.78 23.13 5.35
N VAL A 52 -31.64 22.35 4.27
CA VAL A 52 -32.79 21.87 3.49
C VAL A 52 -33.72 21.04 4.38
N LEU A 53 -33.19 20.14 5.22
CA LEU A 53 -33.98 19.32 6.15
C LEU A 53 -34.68 20.16 7.23
N ILE A 54 -34.01 21.19 7.76
CA ILE A 54 -34.58 22.14 8.73
C ILE A 54 -35.67 23.00 8.08
N VAL A 55 -35.47 23.48 6.85
CA VAL A 55 -36.45 24.30 6.12
C VAL A 55 -37.68 23.46 5.77
N VAL A 56 -37.49 22.22 5.32
CA VAL A 56 -38.60 21.28 5.04
C VAL A 56 -39.33 20.91 6.34
N GLY A 57 -38.61 20.62 7.42
CA GLY A 57 -39.20 20.34 8.74
C GLY A 57 -39.98 21.53 9.29
N PHE A 58 -39.46 22.75 9.17
CA PHE A 58 -40.14 23.98 9.58
C PHE A 58 -41.44 24.20 8.79
N PHE A 59 -41.45 23.90 7.50
CA PHE A 59 -42.66 23.97 6.68
C PHE A 59 -43.70 22.88 7.01
N LEU A 60 -43.25 21.65 7.35
CA LEU A 60 -44.13 20.55 7.76
C LEU A 60 -44.81 20.82 9.12
N LEU A 61 -44.10 21.40 10.09
CA LEU A 61 -44.67 21.77 11.41
C LEU A 61 -45.68 22.92 11.34
N ARG A 62 -45.63 23.76 10.29
CA ARG A 62 -46.54 24.90 10.10
C ARG A 62 -47.81 24.57 9.31
N GLY A 63 -48.01 23.32 8.90
CA GLY A 63 -49.27 22.88 8.27
C GLY A 63 -49.59 23.60 6.96
N VAL A 64 -48.59 23.92 6.13
CA VAL A 64 -48.81 24.55 4.82
C VAL A 64 -49.15 23.46 3.79
N SER A 65 -50.44 23.18 3.63
CA SER A 65 -50.97 22.15 2.71
C SER A 65 -50.96 22.58 1.23
N GLY A 66 -49.79 22.95 0.69
CA GLY A 66 -49.67 23.44 -0.69
C GLY A 66 -48.36 23.14 -1.41
N ILE A 67 -47.46 22.33 -0.84
CA ILE A 67 -46.19 22.02 -1.50
C ILE A 67 -46.31 20.66 -2.19
N SER A 68 -46.36 20.67 -3.52
CA SER A 68 -46.17 19.47 -4.34
C SER A 68 -44.68 19.12 -4.36
N PHE A 69 -44.26 18.25 -3.45
CA PHE A 69 -42.93 17.65 -3.46
C PHE A 69 -42.90 16.59 -4.55
N ASN A 70 -42.37 16.92 -5.74
CA ASN A 70 -41.86 15.88 -6.62
C ASN A 70 -40.57 15.34 -5.97
N PRO A 71 -40.57 14.11 -5.41
CA PRO A 71 -39.47 13.64 -4.57
C PRO A 71 -38.29 13.27 -5.45
N ILE A 72 -37.21 14.07 -5.45
CA ILE A 72 -35.77 13.70 -5.51
C ILE A 72 -35.35 12.61 -6.54
N SER A 73 -36.19 12.20 -7.48
CA SER A 73 -35.91 11.11 -8.42
C SER A 73 -34.74 11.48 -9.35
N SER A 74 -34.58 12.77 -9.64
CA SER A 74 -33.49 13.32 -10.43
C SER A 74 -32.14 13.29 -9.71
N ILE A 75 -32.12 13.49 -8.38
CA ILE A 75 -30.88 13.55 -7.59
C ILE A 75 -30.40 12.13 -7.25
N PHE A 76 -31.33 11.20 -7.02
CA PHE A 76 -30.98 9.80 -6.80
C PHE A 76 -30.54 9.10 -8.09
N GLN A 77 -31.12 9.48 -9.24
CA GLN A 77 -30.65 8.96 -10.53
C GLN A 77 -29.20 9.36 -10.84
N THR A 78 -28.75 10.57 -10.47
CA THR A 78 -27.33 10.97 -10.61
C THR A 78 -26.36 10.26 -9.66
N VAL A 79 -26.85 9.57 -8.63
CA VAL A 79 -26.04 8.71 -7.76
C VAL A 79 -26.05 7.26 -8.24
N THR A 80 -27.04 6.88 -9.06
CA THR A 80 -27.15 5.55 -9.68
C THR A 80 -26.81 5.54 -11.18
N THR A 81 -26.33 6.64 -11.76
CA THR A 81 -25.76 6.65 -13.13
C THR A 81 -24.42 5.91 -13.10
N SER A 82 -24.51 4.66 -13.48
CA SER A 82 -23.51 3.61 -13.66
C SER A 82 -22.44 3.91 -14.71
N GLN A 83 -21.62 4.95 -14.51
CA GLN A 83 -20.39 5.14 -15.29
C GLN A 83 -19.16 5.54 -14.44
N PRO A 84 -18.78 4.72 -13.45
CA PRO A 84 -17.37 4.59 -13.05
C PRO A 84 -16.65 3.32 -13.55
N SER A 85 -17.39 2.30 -14.01
CA SER A 85 -16.79 0.99 -14.35
C SER A 85 -16.13 0.95 -15.74
N GLU A 86 -16.73 1.58 -16.75
CA GLU A 86 -16.20 1.52 -18.13
C GLU A 86 -14.87 2.26 -18.26
N ASP A 87 -14.76 3.44 -17.65
CA ASP A 87 -13.52 4.22 -17.59
C ASP A 87 -12.38 3.44 -16.90
N LEU A 88 -12.69 2.71 -15.81
CA LEU A 88 -11.72 1.82 -15.18
C LEU A 88 -11.25 0.68 -16.11
N LEU A 89 -12.16 0.04 -16.84
CA LEU A 89 -11.84 -1.02 -17.78
C LEU A 89 -11.05 -0.50 -18.98
N ASN A 90 -11.39 0.70 -19.49
CA ASN A 90 -10.63 1.37 -20.55
C ASN A 90 -9.18 1.65 -20.12
N ARG A 91 -8.99 2.22 -18.91
CA ARG A 91 -7.64 2.44 -18.38
C ARG A 91 -6.87 1.15 -18.18
N MET A 92 -7.54 0.11 -17.66
CA MET A 92 -6.93 -1.21 -17.52
C MET A 92 -6.50 -1.74 -18.89
N ASN A 93 -7.38 -1.71 -19.89
CA ASN A 93 -7.08 -2.16 -21.25
C ASN A 93 -5.86 -1.47 -21.84
N ASN A 94 -5.78 -0.14 -21.73
CA ASN A 94 -4.63 0.62 -22.23
C ASN A 94 -3.33 0.13 -21.60
N ARG A 95 -3.32 -0.09 -20.28
CA ARG A 95 -2.14 -0.60 -19.57
C ARG A 95 -1.81 -2.05 -19.95
N MET A 96 -2.83 -2.87 -20.18
CA MET A 96 -2.67 -4.25 -20.63
C MET A 96 -2.03 -4.30 -22.02
N VAL A 97 -2.50 -3.46 -22.94
CA VAL A 97 -1.93 -3.30 -24.30
C VAL A 97 -0.48 -2.82 -24.24
N GLU A 98 -0.15 -1.85 -23.40
CA GLU A 98 1.24 -1.40 -23.17
C GLU A 98 2.17 -2.54 -22.75
N MET A 99 1.66 -3.51 -21.98
CA MET A 99 2.41 -4.69 -21.55
C MET A 99 2.36 -5.85 -22.57
N GLY A 100 1.69 -5.67 -23.70
CA GLY A 100 1.58 -6.67 -24.77
C GLY A 100 0.35 -7.57 -24.72
N TYR A 101 -0.57 -7.36 -23.77
CA TYR A 101 -1.84 -8.08 -23.69
C TYR A 101 -2.91 -7.31 -24.48
N ALA A 102 -2.97 -7.56 -25.78
CA ALA A 102 -3.92 -6.92 -26.68
C ALA A 102 -5.17 -7.79 -26.93
N GLY A 103 -6.23 -7.18 -27.46
CA GLY A 103 -7.44 -7.90 -27.88
C GLY A 103 -8.45 -8.23 -26.78
N LEU A 104 -8.26 -7.68 -25.57
CA LEU A 104 -9.17 -7.87 -24.45
C LEU A 104 -10.39 -6.95 -24.57
N ASN A 105 -11.60 -7.51 -24.44
CA ASN A 105 -12.83 -6.75 -24.34
C ASN A 105 -13.18 -6.45 -22.86
N HIS A 106 -14.24 -5.68 -22.62
CA HIS A 106 -14.63 -5.31 -21.25
C HIS A 106 -15.06 -6.50 -20.38
N ASP A 107 -15.64 -7.55 -20.96
CA ASP A 107 -16.01 -8.75 -20.22
C ASP A 107 -14.78 -9.57 -19.83
N ASP A 108 -13.78 -9.69 -20.71
CA ASP A 108 -12.49 -10.33 -20.39
C ASP A 108 -11.80 -9.61 -19.23
N LEU A 109 -11.78 -8.27 -19.26
CA LEU A 109 -11.17 -7.46 -18.21
C LEU A 109 -11.93 -7.55 -16.88
N ARG A 110 -13.27 -7.65 -16.92
CA ARG A 110 -14.08 -7.91 -15.73
C ARG A 110 -13.79 -9.28 -15.15
N ASP A 111 -13.67 -10.30 -15.99
CA ASP A 111 -13.34 -11.67 -15.58
C ASP A 111 -11.95 -11.74 -14.93
N LEU A 112 -10.92 -11.16 -15.57
CA LEU A 112 -9.58 -11.06 -14.99
C LEU A 112 -9.60 -10.39 -13.61
N ARG A 113 -10.29 -9.25 -13.49
CA ARG A 113 -10.42 -8.55 -12.20
C ARG A 113 -11.14 -9.37 -11.16
N SER A 114 -12.18 -10.12 -11.54
CA SER A 114 -12.91 -11.00 -10.62
C SER A 114 -12.02 -12.12 -10.07
N LYS A 115 -11.00 -12.53 -10.83
CA LYS A 115 -9.96 -13.49 -10.45
C LYS A 115 -8.75 -12.85 -9.75
N GLY A 116 -8.83 -11.56 -9.40
CA GLY A 116 -7.74 -10.83 -8.73
C GLY A 116 -6.65 -10.31 -9.66
N VAL A 117 -6.77 -10.51 -10.98
CA VAL A 117 -5.79 -10.07 -11.97
C VAL A 117 -6.08 -8.64 -12.39
N THR A 118 -5.16 -7.73 -12.05
CA THR A 118 -5.21 -6.32 -12.45
C THR A 118 -3.97 -5.95 -13.26
N ALA A 119 -4.04 -4.87 -14.03
CA ALA A 119 -2.87 -4.36 -14.74
C ALA A 119 -1.71 -3.99 -13.79
N THR A 120 -2.02 -3.47 -12.60
CA THR A 120 -1.00 -3.19 -11.56
C THR A 120 -0.37 -4.48 -11.04
N TYR A 121 -1.16 -5.52 -10.79
CA TYR A 121 -0.64 -6.81 -10.34
C TYR A 121 0.34 -7.40 -11.36
N ILE A 122 -0.06 -7.49 -12.63
CA ILE A 122 0.81 -7.97 -13.71
C ILE A 122 2.07 -7.11 -13.84
N SER A 123 1.93 -5.78 -13.81
CA SER A 123 3.07 -4.86 -13.88
C SER A 123 4.07 -5.11 -12.75
N ASN A 124 3.60 -5.36 -11.53
CA ASN A 124 4.46 -5.63 -10.39
C ASN A 124 5.17 -6.98 -10.51
N VAL A 125 4.45 -8.04 -10.92
CA VAL A 125 5.04 -9.38 -11.11
C VAL A 125 6.09 -9.36 -12.23
N ARG A 126 5.82 -8.68 -13.35
CA ARG A 126 6.80 -8.49 -14.43
C ARG A 126 8.03 -7.73 -13.99
N ALA A 127 7.88 -6.74 -13.11
CA ALA A 127 9.01 -5.98 -12.56
C ALA A 127 9.93 -6.84 -11.67
N LEU A 128 9.44 -7.99 -11.18
CA LEU A 128 10.22 -8.96 -10.42
C LEU A 128 10.95 -9.98 -11.31
N GLY A 129 10.95 -9.79 -12.63
CA GLY A 129 11.69 -10.63 -13.59
C GLY A 129 10.82 -11.58 -14.42
N PHE A 130 9.52 -11.67 -14.14
CA PHE A 130 8.57 -12.51 -14.90
C PHE A 130 8.07 -11.78 -16.16
N THR A 131 8.96 -11.38 -17.06
CA THR A 131 8.63 -10.50 -18.19
C THR A 131 7.69 -11.12 -19.22
N ASP A 132 7.73 -12.44 -19.36
CA ASP A 132 6.95 -13.21 -20.34
C ASP A 132 5.67 -13.83 -19.72
N LEU A 133 5.24 -13.31 -18.58
CA LEU A 133 4.05 -13.78 -17.85
C LEU A 133 2.82 -13.79 -18.75
N THR A 134 2.20 -14.94 -18.96
CA THR A 134 0.93 -15.06 -19.69
C THR A 134 -0.26 -14.67 -18.82
N LEU A 135 -1.43 -14.41 -19.43
CA LEU A 135 -2.64 -14.11 -18.66
C LEU A 135 -3.09 -15.30 -17.82
N ASP A 136 -2.97 -16.52 -18.35
CA ASP A 136 -3.35 -17.74 -17.63
C ASP A 136 -2.44 -17.95 -16.42
N GLU A 137 -1.13 -17.73 -16.56
CA GLU A 137 -0.19 -17.76 -15.43
C GLU A 137 -0.48 -16.69 -14.39
N ALA A 138 -0.80 -15.46 -14.82
CA ALA A 138 -1.21 -14.39 -13.90
C ALA A 138 -2.47 -14.76 -13.12
N VAL A 139 -3.44 -15.44 -13.78
CA VAL A 139 -4.64 -15.98 -13.13
C VAL A 139 -4.27 -17.09 -12.14
N SER A 140 -3.41 -18.04 -12.52
CA SER A 140 -2.97 -19.12 -11.62
C SER A 140 -2.28 -18.60 -10.37
N LEU A 141 -1.38 -17.61 -10.51
CA LEU A 141 -0.74 -16.96 -9.37
C LEU A 141 -1.76 -16.26 -8.47
N ALA A 142 -2.68 -15.49 -9.06
CA ALA A 142 -3.70 -14.77 -8.29
C ALA A 142 -4.65 -15.72 -7.54
N GLN A 143 -5.09 -16.81 -8.18
CA GLN A 143 -5.94 -17.82 -7.56
C GLN A 143 -5.24 -18.59 -6.43
N ALA A 144 -3.92 -18.80 -6.56
CA ALA A 144 -3.10 -19.37 -5.51
C ALA A 144 -2.76 -18.34 -4.41
N ASP A 145 -3.26 -17.10 -4.47
CA ASP A 145 -2.91 -16.02 -3.54
C ASP A 145 -1.40 -15.71 -3.50
N ALA A 146 -0.72 -15.85 -4.65
CA ALA A 146 0.67 -15.46 -4.83
C ALA A 146 0.76 -13.96 -5.14
N SER A 147 0.82 -13.14 -4.09
CA SER A 147 1.00 -11.69 -4.21
C SER A 147 2.39 -11.32 -4.75
N SER A 148 2.52 -10.16 -5.38
CA SER A 148 3.83 -9.62 -5.78
C SER A 148 4.79 -9.42 -4.60
N ALA A 149 4.26 -9.12 -3.41
CA ALA A 149 5.06 -9.05 -2.18
C ALA A 149 5.61 -10.43 -1.77
N PHE A 150 4.80 -11.49 -1.84
CA PHE A 150 5.26 -12.85 -1.59
C PHE A 150 6.38 -13.23 -2.56
N ILE A 151 6.19 -12.98 -3.86
CA ILE A 151 7.18 -13.28 -4.90
C ILE A 151 8.50 -12.53 -4.63
N ALA A 152 8.42 -11.22 -4.34
CA ALA A 152 9.58 -10.40 -4.04
C ALA A 152 10.36 -10.93 -2.82
N MET A 153 9.65 -11.30 -1.75
CA MET A 153 10.28 -11.86 -0.55
C MET A 153 10.93 -13.22 -0.82
N MET A 154 10.33 -14.08 -1.64
CA MET A 154 10.96 -15.35 -2.02
C MET A 154 12.27 -15.12 -2.79
N ILE A 155 12.30 -14.13 -3.69
CA ILE A 155 13.52 -13.73 -4.41
C ILE A 155 14.57 -13.16 -3.43
N GLU A 156 14.15 -12.32 -2.48
CA GLU A 156 15.03 -11.74 -1.45
C GLU A 156 15.64 -12.81 -0.53
N LEU A 157 14.88 -13.87 -0.24
CA LEU A 157 15.34 -15.06 0.47
C LEU A 157 16.26 -15.96 -0.37
N GLY A 158 16.58 -15.55 -1.62
CA GLY A 158 17.54 -16.23 -2.48
C GLY A 158 16.97 -17.33 -3.36
N TYR A 159 15.64 -17.43 -3.48
CA TYR A 159 15.01 -18.39 -4.40
C TYR A 159 14.85 -17.80 -5.80
N GLU A 160 14.93 -18.67 -6.82
CA GLU A 160 14.63 -18.34 -8.22
C GLU A 160 13.40 -19.14 -8.68
N PRO A 161 12.18 -18.79 -8.20
CA PRO A 161 11.02 -19.63 -8.45
C PRO A 161 10.44 -19.41 -9.85
N THR A 162 9.98 -20.49 -10.47
CA THR A 162 9.10 -20.40 -11.64
C THR A 162 7.67 -20.00 -11.23
N VAL A 163 6.82 -19.66 -12.19
CA VAL A 163 5.38 -19.45 -11.93
C VAL A 163 4.75 -20.69 -11.26
N GLU A 164 5.06 -21.87 -11.77
CA GLU A 164 4.55 -23.14 -11.24
C GLU A 164 5.00 -23.37 -9.79
N ASP A 165 6.27 -23.05 -9.46
CA ASP A 165 6.78 -23.15 -8.09
C ASP A 165 6.04 -22.22 -7.13
N LEU A 166 5.79 -20.97 -7.53
CA LEU A 166 5.05 -20.00 -6.73
C LEU A 166 3.62 -20.47 -6.44
N VAL A 167 2.94 -21.02 -7.46
CA VAL A 167 1.61 -21.60 -7.31
C VAL A 167 1.64 -22.78 -6.35
N ASN A 168 2.62 -23.69 -6.50
CA ASN A 168 2.76 -24.88 -5.67
C ASN A 168 3.06 -24.53 -4.20
N LEU A 169 3.95 -23.56 -3.95
CA LEU A 169 4.27 -23.06 -2.62
C LEU A 169 3.03 -22.53 -1.92
N ARG A 170 2.31 -21.59 -2.56
CA ARG A 170 1.14 -20.98 -1.93
C ARG A 170 -0.03 -21.94 -1.77
N SER A 171 -0.25 -22.83 -2.75
CA SER A 171 -1.28 -23.87 -2.66
C SER A 171 -1.00 -24.86 -1.51
N ALA A 172 0.28 -25.08 -1.18
CA ALA A 172 0.68 -25.86 0.00
C ALA A 172 0.59 -25.08 1.33
N GLY A 173 0.24 -23.78 1.29
CA GLY A 173 0.17 -22.91 2.45
C GLY A 173 1.50 -22.32 2.88
N VAL A 174 2.54 -22.40 2.04
CA VAL A 174 3.85 -21.81 2.33
C VAL A 174 3.75 -20.29 2.25
N THR A 175 4.41 -19.60 3.19
CA THR A 175 4.45 -18.14 3.26
C THR A 175 5.90 -17.68 3.32
N ALA A 176 6.18 -16.47 2.84
CA ALA A 176 7.52 -15.88 2.98
C ALA A 176 7.96 -15.76 4.46
N PHE A 177 7.00 -15.48 5.36
CA PHE A 177 7.26 -15.45 6.81
C PHE A 177 7.70 -16.82 7.34
N TYR A 178 7.01 -17.89 6.95
CA TYR A 178 7.41 -19.26 7.30
C TYR A 178 8.82 -19.56 6.78
N THR A 179 9.08 -19.30 5.51
CA THR A 179 10.41 -19.54 4.91
C THR A 179 11.51 -18.74 5.61
N SER A 180 11.28 -17.47 5.91
CA SER A 180 12.22 -16.62 6.66
C SER A 180 12.52 -17.20 8.04
N ASN A 181 11.51 -17.61 8.80
CA ASN A 181 11.73 -18.21 10.11
C ASN A 181 12.51 -19.54 10.02
N ILE A 182 12.29 -20.34 8.97
CA ILE A 182 13.09 -21.55 8.73
C ILE A 182 14.57 -21.18 8.48
N HIS A 183 14.85 -20.11 7.73
CA HIS A 183 16.22 -19.59 7.54
C HIS A 183 16.83 -19.08 8.85
N ASP A 184 16.04 -18.40 9.69
CA ASP A 184 16.47 -17.88 10.99
C ASP A 184 16.82 -19.00 11.98
N LEU A 185 16.18 -20.17 11.85
CA LEU A 185 16.50 -21.40 12.58
C LEU A 185 17.76 -22.13 12.06
N GLY A 186 18.45 -21.55 11.07
CA GLY A 186 19.71 -22.08 10.53
C GLY A 186 19.57 -22.86 9.22
N TYR A 187 18.34 -23.13 8.75
CA TYR A 187 18.09 -23.93 7.54
C TYR A 187 18.04 -23.06 6.28
N ARG A 188 19.17 -22.44 5.92
CA ARG A 188 19.25 -21.53 4.75
C ARG A 188 19.20 -22.24 3.40
N ASP A 189 19.64 -23.48 3.33
CA ASP A 189 19.67 -24.28 2.09
C ASP A 189 18.38 -25.09 1.87
N VAL A 190 17.28 -24.76 2.57
CA VAL A 190 16.01 -25.46 2.43
C VAL A 190 15.41 -25.25 1.02
N THR A 191 15.08 -26.33 0.33
CA THR A 191 14.51 -26.25 -1.03
C THR A 191 13.02 -25.92 -1.00
N MET A 192 12.48 -25.39 -2.10
CA MET A 192 11.04 -25.14 -2.24
C MET A 192 10.20 -26.41 -2.05
N GLU A 193 10.69 -27.55 -2.54
CA GLU A 193 10.05 -28.85 -2.35
C GLU A 193 10.01 -29.26 -0.86
N GLN A 194 11.11 -29.03 -0.13
CA GLN A 194 11.15 -29.29 1.31
C GLN A 194 10.18 -28.39 2.07
N LEU A 195 10.09 -27.10 1.75
CA LEU A 195 9.11 -26.19 2.34
C LEU A 195 7.68 -26.69 2.12
N ILE A 196 7.35 -27.10 0.89
CA ILE A 196 6.04 -27.69 0.56
C ILE A 196 5.77 -28.94 1.39
N ARG A 197 6.74 -29.87 1.45
CA ARG A 197 6.59 -31.14 2.18
C ARG A 197 6.37 -30.89 3.67
N MET A 198 7.19 -30.02 4.27
CA MET A 198 7.09 -29.63 5.68
C MET A 198 5.72 -29.03 5.99
N GLN A 199 5.23 -28.12 5.14
CA GLN A 199 3.94 -27.47 5.37
C GLN A 199 2.77 -28.46 5.25
N ARG A 200 2.81 -29.37 4.27
CA ARG A 200 1.78 -30.41 4.09
C ARG A 200 1.64 -31.36 5.26
N ILE A 201 2.75 -31.72 5.91
CA ILE A 201 2.74 -32.61 7.08
C ILE A 201 2.65 -31.84 8.41
N GLY A 202 2.53 -30.50 8.35
CA GLY A 202 2.38 -29.64 9.51
C GLY A 202 3.63 -29.58 10.39
N VAL A 203 4.81 -29.39 9.81
CA VAL A 203 6.02 -29.00 10.54
C VAL A 203 5.97 -27.50 10.80
N THR A 204 5.90 -27.12 12.07
CA THR A 204 5.92 -25.72 12.51
C THR A 204 7.31 -25.29 12.96
N THR A 205 7.61 -23.99 12.95
CA THR A 205 8.87 -23.45 13.49
C THR A 205 9.05 -23.83 14.97
N ALA A 206 7.97 -23.75 15.76
CA ALA A 206 7.98 -24.16 17.16
C ALA A 206 8.31 -25.64 17.39
N LEU A 207 7.94 -26.53 16.45
CA LEU A 207 8.34 -27.94 16.51
C LEU A 207 9.86 -28.08 16.28
N ILE A 208 10.40 -27.34 15.33
CA ILE A 208 11.84 -27.37 15.01
C ILE A 208 12.66 -26.86 16.19
N GLU A 209 12.29 -25.70 16.75
CA GLU A 209 12.90 -25.11 17.95
C GLU A 209 12.92 -26.11 19.10
N ARG A 210 11.77 -26.71 19.43
CA ARG A 210 11.66 -27.70 20.51
C ARG A 210 12.60 -28.89 20.29
N LEU A 211 12.67 -29.41 19.06
CA LEU A 211 13.53 -30.54 18.77
C LEU A 211 15.02 -30.15 18.89
N GLN A 212 15.43 -28.98 18.40
CA GLN A 212 16.80 -28.46 18.57
C GLN A 212 17.16 -28.31 20.06
N GLU A 213 16.24 -27.80 20.88
CA GLU A 213 16.42 -27.69 22.34
C GLU A 213 16.57 -29.06 23.03
N GLU A 214 15.76 -30.05 22.63
CA GLU A 214 15.80 -31.40 23.18
C GLU A 214 17.11 -32.15 22.82
N ASN A 215 17.62 -31.95 21.60
CA ASN A 215 18.84 -32.60 21.13
C ASN A 215 20.13 -31.85 21.49
N GLY A 216 20.04 -30.56 21.82
CA GLY A 216 21.19 -29.72 22.14
C GLY A 216 22.06 -29.35 20.93
N GLU A 217 21.61 -29.64 19.71
CA GLU A 217 22.28 -29.33 18.44
C GLU A 217 21.27 -29.20 17.29
N ASP A 218 21.74 -28.70 16.15
CA ASP A 218 20.96 -28.60 14.92
C ASP A 218 20.62 -29.98 14.37
N ILE A 219 19.36 -30.16 13.97
CA ILE A 219 18.85 -31.44 13.47
C ILE A 219 18.71 -31.36 11.95
N PRO A 220 19.17 -32.34 11.17
CA PRO A 220 18.91 -32.36 9.73
C PRO A 220 17.42 -32.26 9.43
N LEU A 221 17.06 -31.44 8.44
CA LEU A 221 15.65 -31.18 8.10
C LEU A 221 14.87 -32.47 7.78
N GLU A 222 15.53 -33.45 7.15
CA GLU A 222 14.92 -34.74 6.82
C GLU A 222 14.61 -35.58 8.08
N ASP A 223 15.36 -35.41 9.16
CA ASP A 223 15.07 -36.07 10.44
C ASP A 223 13.83 -35.45 11.10
N ILE A 224 13.65 -34.12 11.02
CA ILE A 224 12.44 -33.43 11.49
C ILE A 224 11.21 -33.90 10.70
N ILE A 225 11.34 -33.99 9.38
CA ILE A 225 10.27 -34.48 8.51
C ILE A 225 9.91 -35.93 8.87
N ARG A 226 10.91 -36.81 9.04
CA ARG A 226 10.69 -38.21 9.44
C ARG A 226 10.03 -38.30 10.82
N TYR A 227 10.48 -37.50 11.79
CA TYR A 227 9.86 -37.40 13.10
C TYR A 227 8.39 -37.01 12.99
N ARG A 228 8.04 -36.01 12.18
CA ARG A 228 6.65 -35.56 12.05
C ARG A 228 5.75 -36.63 11.43
N ILE A 229 6.22 -37.33 10.40
CA ILE A 229 5.49 -38.43 9.75
C ILE A 229 5.28 -39.61 10.71
N SER A 230 6.28 -39.95 11.51
CA SER A 230 6.20 -41.08 12.45
C SER A 230 5.26 -40.84 13.64
N ASN A 231 4.93 -39.57 13.93
CA ASN A 231 4.11 -39.16 15.08
C ASN A 231 2.76 -38.56 14.64
N GLN A 232 2.28 -38.92 13.44
CA GLN A 232 0.90 -38.68 12.98
C GLN A 232 0.05 -39.93 13.23
#